data_AF-A0A3N5TJK5-F1
#
_entry.id   AF-A0A3N5TJK5-F1
#
_cell.length_a   1.000
_cell.length_b   1.000
_cell.length_c   1.000
_cell.angle_alpha   90.00
_cell.angle_beta   90.00
_cell.angle_gamma   90.00
#
_symmetry.space_group_name_H-M   'P 1'
#
loop_
_entity.id
_entity.type
_entity.pdbx_description
1 polymer ?
#
loop_
_entity_poly.entity_id
_entity_poly.type
_entity_poly.pdbx_seq_one_letter_code
_entity_poly.pdbx_strand_id
1 'polypeptide(L)'
;LLAGSILHDLGKVDELSYRRSPDYPDKGKLLGHIILGLERIEEKIRQIPVFPEDLSTLVKHLILSHHGQDIWGSPKKPMTLEAVMLHYLDDLDAKMNGIQQFLKTQLPEGAKWSAYHRVFEQSFYVSTSWEQLELQDPPLVLPTRPSNP
;
A
#
# COMPACT_ATOMS: atom_id res chain seq x y z
N LEU A 1 -9.26 -9.89 8.94
CA LEU A 1 -8.26 -9.75 7.85
C LEU A 1 -8.72 -8.81 6.75
N LEU A 2 -9.75 -9.14 5.96
CA LEU A 2 -10.19 -8.33 4.80
C LEU A 2 -10.35 -6.82 5.09
N ALA A 3 -11.02 -6.48 6.19
CA ALA A 3 -11.17 -5.08 6.60
C ALA A 3 -9.80 -4.41 6.83
N GLY A 4 -8.87 -5.08 7.51
CA GLY A 4 -7.50 -4.58 7.68
C GLY A 4 -6.77 -4.42 6.34
N SER A 5 -6.87 -5.39 5.43
CA SER A 5 -6.26 -5.31 4.11
C SER A 5 -6.75 -4.11 3.30
N ILE A 6 -8.04 -3.77 3.39
CA ILE A 6 -8.59 -2.60 2.69
C ILE A 6 -8.19 -1.28 3.38
N LEU A 7 -8.08 -1.29 4.72
CA LEU A 7 -8.01 -0.06 5.52
C LEU A 7 -6.61 0.30 6.03
N HIS A 8 -5.64 -0.62 6.00
CA HIS A 8 -4.33 -0.45 6.65
C HIS A 8 -3.61 0.84 6.22
N ASP A 9 -3.72 1.19 4.93
CA ASP A 9 -3.09 2.36 4.32
C ASP A 9 -4.05 3.53 4.08
N LEU A 10 -5.26 3.51 4.68
CA LEU A 10 -6.27 4.56 4.49
C LEU A 10 -5.73 5.97 4.76
N GLY A 11 -4.80 6.13 5.70
CA GLY A 11 -4.23 7.44 6.02
C GLY A 11 -3.36 8.05 4.91
N LYS A 12 -2.95 7.27 3.90
CA LYS A 12 -2.17 7.79 2.75
C LYS A 12 -2.94 8.87 1.99
N VAL A 13 -4.27 8.86 2.03
CA VAL A 13 -5.11 9.90 1.41
C VAL A 13 -4.93 11.29 2.03
N ASP A 14 -4.53 11.33 3.30
CA ASP A 14 -4.27 12.58 4.03
C ASP A 14 -2.78 12.89 4.15
N GLU A 15 -1.95 11.84 4.13
CA GLU A 15 -0.50 11.98 4.12
C GLU A 15 0.00 12.51 2.77
N LEU A 16 -0.54 12.00 1.66
CA LEU A 16 -0.17 12.36 0.30
C LEU A 16 -1.19 13.39 -0.21
N SER A 17 -0.86 14.69 -0.19
CA SER A 17 -1.74 15.71 -0.75
C SER A 17 -2.02 15.43 -2.23
N TYR A 18 -3.27 15.10 -2.55
CA TYR A 18 -3.72 14.90 -3.95
C TYR A 18 -3.86 16.23 -4.73
N ARG A 19 -3.70 17.40 -4.07
CA ARG A 19 -3.94 18.71 -4.68
C ARG A 19 -2.64 19.37 -5.14
N ARG A 20 -2.25 19.12 -6.41
CA ARG A 20 -1.46 19.99 -7.33
C ARG A 20 -0.23 20.75 -6.79
N SER A 21 0.31 20.39 -5.64
CA SER A 21 1.59 20.87 -5.13
C SER A 21 2.35 19.65 -4.62
N PRO A 22 3.63 19.46 -4.98
CA PRO A 22 4.44 18.33 -4.57
C PRO A 22 4.73 18.27 -3.05
N ASP A 23 4.16 19.18 -2.28
CA ASP A 23 4.37 19.28 -0.84
C ASP A 23 3.33 18.49 -0.06
N TYR A 24 3.83 17.50 0.68
CA TYR A 24 3.07 16.79 1.70
C TYR A 24 2.55 17.80 2.73
N PRO A 25 1.27 17.70 3.15
CA PRO A 25 0.73 18.57 4.18
C PRO A 25 1.52 18.38 5.48
N ASP A 26 1.67 19.44 6.27
CA ASP A 26 2.44 19.39 7.52
C ASP A 26 1.97 18.26 8.43
N LYS A 27 0.64 18.04 8.49
CA LYS A 27 0.04 16.94 9.23
C LYS A 27 0.49 15.57 8.71
N GLY A 28 0.58 15.40 7.39
CA GLY A 28 1.13 14.20 6.74
C GLY A 28 2.58 13.96 7.12
N LYS A 29 3.43 15.00 6.98
CA LYS A 29 4.86 14.93 7.33
C LYS A 29 5.11 14.63 8.81
N LEU A 30 4.28 15.17 9.70
CA LEU A 30 4.48 15.07 11.15
C LEU A 30 3.88 13.80 11.77
N LEU A 31 2.74 13.33 11.26
CA LEU A 31 1.99 12.23 11.87
C LEU A 31 2.11 10.90 11.11
N GLY A 32 2.31 10.96 9.80
CA GLY A 32 2.33 9.78 8.93
C GLY A 32 0.97 9.10 8.75
N HIS A 33 0.86 8.23 7.74
CA HIS A 33 -0.41 7.60 7.37
C HIS A 33 -1.00 6.68 8.44
N ILE A 34 -0.19 6.04 9.29
CA ILE A 34 -0.71 5.13 10.33
C ILE A 34 -1.61 5.92 11.31
N ILE A 35 -1.11 7.04 11.83
CA ILE A 35 -1.85 7.87 12.79
C ILE A 35 -3.06 8.50 12.11
N LEU A 36 -2.90 9.02 10.90
CA LEU A 36 -4.01 9.60 10.13
C LEU A 36 -5.10 8.57 9.80
N GLY A 37 -4.72 7.34 9.50
CA GLY A 37 -5.64 6.22 9.28
C GLY A 37 -6.42 5.87 10.54
N LEU A 38 -5.75 5.82 11.70
CA LEU A 38 -6.39 5.59 12.99
C LEU A 38 -7.40 6.68 13.34
N GLU A 39 -7.06 7.96 13.14
CA GLU A 39 -7.98 9.09 13.38
C GLU A 39 -9.25 8.95 12.53
N ARG A 40 -9.12 8.64 11.23
CA ARG A 40 -10.26 8.43 10.32
C ARG A 40 -11.15 7.28 10.76
N ILE A 41 -10.54 6.18 11.17
CA ILE A 41 -11.27 4.97 11.55
C ILE A 41 -11.97 5.18 12.88
N GLU A 42 -11.34 5.85 13.83
CA GLU A 42 -11.97 6.27 15.08
C GLU A 42 -13.18 7.18 14.82
N GLU A 43 -13.04 8.18 13.94
CA GLU A 43 -14.15 9.05 13.57
C GLU A 43 -15.32 8.27 12.98
N LYS A 44 -15.06 7.30 12.10
CA LYS A 44 -16.09 6.47 11.48
C LYS A 44 -16.74 5.50 12.46
N ILE A 45 -15.97 4.89 13.37
CA ILE A 45 -16.51 4.00 14.40
C ILE A 45 -17.49 4.76 15.31
N ARG A 46 -17.17 6.01 15.68
CA ARG A 46 -18.06 6.86 16.50
C ARG A 46 -19.39 7.18 15.82
N GLN A 47 -19.45 7.13 14.49
CA GLN A 47 -20.66 7.37 13.70
C GLN A 47 -21.57 6.13 13.63
N ILE A 48 -21.08 4.95 14.04
CA ILE A 48 -21.83 3.69 14.00
C ILE A 48 -22.41 3.42 15.40
N PRO A 49 -23.76 3.43 15.55
CA PRO A 49 -24.38 3.10 16.83
C PRO A 49 -24.02 1.68 17.27
N VAL A 50 -23.65 1.53 18.54
CA VAL A 50 -23.39 0.21 19.18
C VAL A 50 -22.27 -0.59 18.49
N PHE A 51 -21.20 0.08 18.05
CA PHE A 51 -20.03 -0.61 17.53
C PHE A 51 -19.27 -1.36 18.64
N PRO A 52 -18.96 -2.67 18.48
CA PRO A 52 -18.27 -3.44 19.53
C PRO A 52 -16.86 -2.90 19.82
N GLU A 53 -16.56 -2.66 21.10
CA GLU A 53 -15.28 -2.11 21.54
C GLU A 53 -14.10 -3.05 21.22
N ASP A 54 -14.27 -4.35 21.43
CA ASP A 54 -13.26 -5.35 21.10
C ASP A 54 -12.92 -5.33 19.61
N LEU A 55 -13.94 -5.23 18.74
CA LEU A 55 -13.74 -5.15 17.31
C LEU A 55 -13.01 -3.85 16.90
N SER A 56 -13.33 -2.73 17.56
CA SER A 56 -12.66 -1.44 17.35
C SER A 56 -11.17 -1.56 17.65
N THR A 57 -10.85 -2.20 18.78
CA THR A 57 -9.48 -2.46 19.21
C THR A 57 -8.74 -3.36 18.23
N LEU A 58 -9.36 -4.44 17.75
CA LEU A 58 -8.75 -5.36 16.78
C LEU A 58 -8.49 -4.69 15.43
N VAL A 59 -9.41 -3.86 14.92
CA VAL A 59 -9.22 -3.12 13.67
C VAL A 59 -8.08 -2.11 13.82
N LYS A 60 -8.06 -1.33 14.90
CA LYS A 60 -6.97 -0.39 15.18
C LYS A 60 -5.63 -1.09 15.29
N HIS A 61 -5.58 -2.27 15.92
CA HIS A 61 -4.36 -3.07 16.02
C HIS A 61 -3.84 -3.51 14.65
N LEU A 62 -4.73 -3.89 13.72
CA LEU A 62 -4.34 -4.23 12.34
C LEU A 62 -3.62 -3.04 11.67
N ILE A 63 -4.16 -1.83 11.76
CA ILE A 63 -3.57 -0.62 11.17
C ILE A 63 -2.29 -0.21 11.91
N LEU A 64 -2.25 -0.33 13.23
CA LEU A 64 -1.08 0.08 14.00
C LEU A 64 0.13 -0.83 13.72
N SER A 65 -0.12 -2.10 13.42
CA SER A 65 0.94 -3.13 13.38
C SER A 65 1.32 -3.66 12.00
N HIS A 66 0.71 -3.15 10.92
CA HIS A 66 0.89 -3.72 9.57
C HIS A 66 2.31 -3.60 9.00
N HIS A 67 3.08 -2.57 9.34
CA HIS A 67 4.50 -2.49 8.92
C HIS A 67 5.41 -3.44 9.72
N GLY A 68 4.94 -4.05 10.80
CA GLY A 68 5.73 -4.98 11.60
C GLY A 68 6.49 -4.31 12.75
N GLN A 69 7.78 -4.61 12.92
CA GLN A 69 8.59 -4.09 14.04
C GLN A 69 9.03 -2.63 13.83
N ASP A 70 9.48 -1.96 14.90
CA ASP A 70 9.85 -0.54 14.94
C ASP A 70 10.80 -0.08 13.80
N ILE A 71 11.67 -0.97 13.30
CA ILE A 71 12.58 -0.68 12.17
C ILE A 71 11.86 -0.45 10.82
N TRP A 72 10.60 -0.86 10.70
CA TRP A 72 9.76 -0.73 9.51
C TRP A 72 8.68 0.36 9.65
N GLY A 73 8.65 1.08 10.78
CA GLY A 73 7.76 2.23 10.97
C GLY A 73 6.43 1.95 11.69
N SER A 74 6.15 0.70 12.09
CA SER A 74 4.96 0.38 12.89
C SER A 74 5.21 0.58 14.39
N PRO A 75 4.33 1.30 15.13
CA PRO A 75 4.49 1.50 16.58
C PRO A 75 4.32 0.24 17.45
N LYS A 76 3.79 -0.85 16.88
CA LYS A 76 3.54 -2.12 17.57
C LYS A 76 3.77 -3.30 16.63
N LYS A 77 4.22 -4.41 17.22
CA LYS A 77 4.30 -5.70 16.51
C LYS A 77 2.91 -6.28 16.27
N PRO A 78 2.70 -7.05 15.19
CA PRO A 78 1.47 -7.80 14.99
C PRO A 78 1.32 -8.86 16.08
N MET A 79 0.13 -8.96 16.68
CA MET A 79 -0.15 -9.79 17.88
C MET A 79 -1.40 -10.66 17.72
N THR A 80 -2.08 -10.57 16.58
CA THR A 80 -3.19 -11.44 16.20
C THR A 80 -2.81 -12.18 14.92
N LEU A 81 -3.45 -13.32 14.65
CA LEU A 81 -3.19 -14.10 13.44
C LEU A 81 -3.41 -13.24 12.19
N GLU A 82 -4.48 -12.45 12.17
CA GLU A 82 -4.81 -11.56 11.07
C GLU A 82 -3.78 -10.43 10.91
N ALA A 83 -3.24 -9.88 12.00
CA ALA A 83 -2.22 -8.84 11.92
C ALA A 83 -0.89 -9.38 11.40
N VAL A 84 -0.52 -10.60 11.82
CA VAL A 84 0.69 -11.27 11.32
C VAL A 84 0.53 -11.56 9.83
N MET A 85 -0.63 -12.07 9.40
CA MET A 85 -0.91 -12.30 7.98
C MET A 85 -0.89 -11.00 7.18
N LEU A 86 -1.56 -9.94 7.67
CA LEU A 86 -1.61 -8.64 7.00
C LEU A 86 -0.20 -8.07 6.78
N HIS A 87 0.64 -8.12 7.81
CA HIS A 87 2.03 -7.66 7.72
C HIS A 87 2.81 -8.36 6.61
N TYR A 88 2.75 -9.70 6.56
CA TYR A 88 3.46 -10.45 5.52
C TYR A 88 2.89 -10.23 4.12
N LEU A 89 1.58 -10.01 4.00
CA LEU A 89 0.95 -9.70 2.72
C LEU A 89 1.39 -8.32 2.22
N ASP A 90 1.43 -7.32 3.10
CA ASP A 90 1.86 -5.95 2.78
C ASP A 90 3.35 -5.91 2.36
N ASP A 91 4.23 -6.54 3.14
CA ASP A 91 5.66 -6.66 2.81
C ASP A 91 5.90 -7.40 1.50
N LEU A 92 5.14 -8.48 1.24
CA LEU A 92 5.22 -9.20 -0.02
C LEU A 92 4.77 -8.33 -1.19
N ASP A 93 3.66 -7.60 -1.07
CA ASP A 93 3.15 -6.71 -2.11
C ASP A 93 4.18 -5.61 -2.46
N ALA A 94 4.75 -4.96 -1.44
CA ALA A 94 5.80 -3.97 -1.62
C ALA A 94 7.04 -4.53 -2.35
N LYS A 95 7.47 -5.75 -1.99
CA LYS A 95 8.59 -6.43 -2.65
C LYS A 95 8.27 -6.78 -4.10
N MET A 96 7.07 -7.30 -4.37
CA MET A 96 6.64 -7.65 -5.72
C MET A 96 6.55 -6.41 -6.61
N ASN A 97 5.97 -5.31 -6.12
CA ASN A 97 5.93 -4.03 -6.81
C ASN A 97 7.35 -3.52 -7.14
N GLY A 98 8.29 -3.65 -6.21
CA GLY A 98 9.71 -3.31 -6.43
C GLY A 98 10.36 -4.14 -7.53
N ILE A 99 10.15 -5.46 -7.53
CA ILE A 99 10.65 -6.38 -8.57
C ILE A 99 10.06 -6.02 -9.92
N GLN A 100 8.75 -5.77 -10.00
CA GLN A 100 8.07 -5.40 -11.23
C GLN A 100 8.61 -4.08 -11.81
N GLN A 101 8.77 -3.06 -10.97
CA GLN A 101 9.32 -1.77 -11.39
C GLN A 101 10.76 -1.91 -11.91
N PHE A 102 11.57 -2.74 -11.24
CA PHE A 102 12.92 -3.05 -11.69
C PHE A 102 12.90 -3.74 -13.06
N LEU A 103 12.08 -4.77 -13.24
CA LEU A 103 11.94 -5.48 -14.52
C LEU A 103 11.49 -4.55 -15.64
N LYS A 104 10.50 -3.70 -15.40
CA LYS A 104 10.03 -2.70 -16.39
C LYS A 104 11.13 -1.74 -16.84
N THR A 105 12.11 -1.46 -15.99
CA THR A 105 13.17 -0.48 -16.26
C THR A 105 14.46 -1.12 -16.79
N GLN A 106 14.75 -2.35 -16.38
CA GLN A 106 16.08 -2.97 -16.54
C GLN A 106 16.06 -4.28 -17.34
N LEU A 107 14.90 -4.74 -17.83
CA LEU A 107 14.82 -5.91 -18.70
C LEU A 107 15.05 -5.49 -20.15
N PRO A 108 16.14 -5.96 -20.80
CA PRO A 108 16.32 -5.73 -22.23
C PRO A 108 15.21 -6.40 -23.05
N GLU A 109 14.82 -5.77 -24.17
CA GLU A 109 13.80 -6.31 -25.05
C GLU A 109 14.16 -7.73 -25.53
N GLY A 110 13.24 -8.68 -25.39
CA GLY A 110 13.43 -10.08 -25.75
C GLY A 110 14.33 -10.90 -24.80
N ALA A 111 14.83 -10.32 -23.71
CA ALA A 111 15.63 -11.04 -22.72
C ALA A 111 14.75 -11.81 -21.71
N LYS A 112 15.15 -13.04 -21.37
CA LYS A 112 14.47 -13.88 -20.38
C LYS A 112 14.98 -13.71 -18.95
N TRP A 113 16.11 -13.03 -18.78
CA TRP A 113 16.74 -12.83 -17.48
C TRP A 113 17.02 -11.35 -17.28
N SER A 114 16.71 -10.87 -16.07
CA SER A 114 17.07 -9.52 -15.66
C SER A 114 18.56 -9.40 -15.32
N ALA A 115 19.06 -8.17 -15.31
CA ALA A 115 20.29 -7.85 -14.58
C ALA A 115 20.18 -8.25 -13.10
N TYR A 116 21.32 -8.40 -12.44
CA TYR A 116 21.37 -8.74 -11.01
C TYR A 116 20.76 -7.64 -10.15
N HIS A 117 19.76 -7.98 -9.34
CA HIS A 117 19.13 -7.06 -8.41
C HIS A 117 19.85 -7.11 -7.06
N ARG A 118 20.47 -6.00 -6.64
CA ARG A 118 21.30 -5.96 -5.42
C ARG A 118 20.54 -6.24 -4.12
N VAL A 119 19.37 -5.63 -3.93
CA VAL A 119 18.59 -5.80 -2.68
C VAL A 119 18.04 -7.21 -2.52
N PHE A 120 17.60 -7.85 -3.60
CA PHE A 120 17.10 -9.22 -3.58
C PHE A 120 18.21 -10.27 -3.80
N GLU A 121 19.44 -9.81 -4.03
CA GLU A 121 20.63 -10.65 -4.26
C GLU A 121 20.45 -11.75 -5.33
N GLN A 122 19.67 -11.46 -6.36
CA GLN A 122 19.34 -12.43 -7.41
C GLN A 122 19.03 -11.77 -8.75
N SER A 123 19.12 -12.56 -9.81
CA SER A 123 18.53 -12.24 -11.12
C SER A 123 17.15 -12.88 -11.24
N PHE A 124 16.22 -12.20 -11.89
CA PHE A 124 14.87 -12.67 -12.09
C PHE A 124 14.69 -13.25 -13.48
N TYR A 125 14.05 -14.41 -13.55
CA TYR A 125 13.62 -15.01 -14.81
C TYR A 125 12.22 -14.51 -15.16
N VAL A 126 12.06 -14.03 -16.40
CA VAL A 126 10.77 -13.59 -16.93
C VAL A 126 10.25 -14.68 -17.86
N SER A 127 9.15 -15.30 -17.45
CA SER A 127 8.43 -16.27 -18.28
C SER A 127 7.44 -15.56 -19.20
N THR A 128 7.15 -16.16 -20.36
CA THR A 128 6.24 -15.61 -21.38
C THR A 128 4.83 -15.30 -20.87
N SER A 129 4.42 -15.87 -19.73
CA SER A 129 3.12 -15.54 -19.10
C SER A 129 3.11 -14.14 -18.46
N TRP A 130 4.26 -13.58 -18.09
CA TRP A 130 4.36 -12.23 -17.50
C TRP A 130 4.15 -11.12 -18.54
N GLU A 131 4.70 -11.30 -19.75
CA GLU A 131 4.54 -10.36 -20.88
C GLU A 131 3.06 -10.17 -21.27
N GLN A 132 2.24 -11.20 -21.06
CA GLN A 132 0.81 -11.19 -21.39
C GLN A 132 -0.06 -10.52 -20.32
N LEU A 133 0.41 -10.41 -19.08
CA LEU A 133 -0.38 -9.92 -17.94
C LEU A 133 -0.27 -8.40 -17.71
N GLU A 134 0.80 -7.73 -18.14
CA GLU A 134 1.02 -6.29 -17.87
C GLU A 134 1.03 -5.36 -19.11
N LEU A 135 1.02 -5.87 -20.34
CA LEU A 135 0.95 -5.02 -21.55
C LEU A 135 -0.49 -4.71 -22.01
N GLN A 136 -1.50 -5.04 -21.19
CA GLN A 136 -2.92 -4.82 -21.49
C GLN A 136 -3.63 -3.83 -20.56
N ASP A 137 -2.93 -3.02 -19.76
CA ASP A 137 -3.59 -1.85 -19.18
C ASP A 137 -3.71 -0.77 -20.28
N PRO A 138 -4.91 -0.50 -20.84
CA PRO A 138 -5.08 0.63 -21.73
C PRO A 138 -4.74 1.90 -20.94
N PRO A 139 -4.17 2.94 -21.59
CA PRO A 139 -3.96 4.22 -20.92
C PRO A 139 -5.27 4.68 -20.31
N LEU A 140 -5.23 5.10 -19.04
CA LEU A 140 -6.38 5.71 -18.35
C LEU A 140 -6.89 6.87 -19.20
N VAL A 141 -7.94 6.63 -19.99
CA VAL A 141 -8.66 7.67 -20.72
C VAL A 141 -9.43 8.45 -19.66
N LEU A 142 -8.82 9.53 -19.16
CA LEU A 142 -9.54 10.48 -18.33
C LEU A 142 -10.72 11.02 -19.16
N PRO A 143 -11.96 11.00 -18.64
CA PRO A 143 -13.09 11.57 -19.36
C PRO A 143 -12.80 13.04 -19.65
N THR A 144 -12.72 13.39 -20.93
CA THR A 144 -12.63 14.78 -21.35
C THR A 144 -13.89 15.49 -20.86
N ARG A 145 -13.71 16.59 -20.12
CA ARG A 145 -14.84 17.43 -19.73
C ARG A 145 -15.60 17.83 -20.99
N PRO A 146 -16.95 17.75 -21.01
CA PRO A 146 -17.70 18.34 -22.09
C PRO A 146 -17.35 19.83 -22.14
N SER A 147 -16.91 20.29 -23.30
CA SER A 147 -16.81 21.72 -23.61
C SER A 147 -18.20 22.31 -23.49
N ASN A 148 -18.43 23.12 -22.46
CA ASN A 148 -19.68 23.84 -22.31
C ASN A 148 -19.75 24.94 -23.39
N PRO A 149 -20.91 25.16 -24.02
CA PRO A 149 -21.10 26.19 -25.06
C PRO A 149 -20.96 27.61 -24.53
#